data_AF-A0A964GMZ1-F1
#
_entry.id   AF-A0A964GMZ1-F1
#
_cell.length_a   1.000
_cell.length_b   1.000
_cell.length_c   1.000
_cell.angle_alpha   90.00
_cell.angle_beta   90.00
_cell.angle_gamma   90.00
#
_symmetry.space_group_name_H-M   'P 1'
#
loop_
_entity.id
_entity.type
_entity.pdbx_description
1 polymer ?
#
loop_
_entity_poly.entity_id
_entity_poly.type
_entity_poly.pdbx_seq_one_letter_code
_entity_poly.pdbx_strand_id
1 'polypeptide(L)'
;MRTLKEIEDEIDQNVPLGNIGKVMDLVDEHGNTMDQMFYAICDGDLDRIYDLEQLGIDITDESFVVAAVRNDQLMVVADQVRRGLNVDLLIAIAEREGKQLIWNWAKCWKSVEARNASRA
;
A
#
# COMPACT_ATOMS: atom_id res chain seq x y z
N MET A 1 0.39 -11.35 -15.10
CA MET A 1 0.79 -9.93 -15.15
C MET A 1 2.28 -9.90 -14.88
N ARG A 2 3.05 -9.01 -15.51
CA ARG A 2 4.47 -8.84 -15.17
C ARG A 2 4.59 -8.22 -13.78
N THR A 3 5.68 -8.49 -13.09
CA THR A 3 6.03 -7.77 -11.86
C THR A 3 6.43 -6.33 -12.20
N LEU A 4 6.31 -5.41 -11.23
CA LEU A 4 6.78 -4.03 -11.41
C LEU A 4 8.26 -3.99 -11.77
N LYS A 5 9.07 -4.86 -11.15
CA LYS A 5 10.49 -4.98 -11.44
C LYS A 5 10.75 -5.38 -12.90
N GLU A 6 10.01 -6.35 -13.45
CA GLU A 6 10.17 -6.73 -14.86
C GLU A 6 9.81 -5.57 -15.81
N ILE A 7 8.81 -4.76 -15.45
CA ILE A 7 8.44 -3.57 -16.22
C ILE A 7 9.54 -2.50 -16.13
N GLU A 8 10.04 -2.22 -14.94
CA GLU A 8 11.14 -1.27 -14.69
C GLU A 8 12.43 -1.68 -15.41
N ASP A 9 12.84 -2.94 -15.30
CA ASP A 9 14.01 -3.49 -15.99
C ASP A 9 13.88 -3.34 -17.53
N GLU A 10 12.67 -3.47 -18.08
CA GLU A 10 12.42 -3.28 -19.52
C GLU A 10 12.38 -1.80 -19.92
N ILE A 11 11.91 -0.90 -19.04
CA ILE A 11 12.00 0.56 -19.24
C ILE A 11 13.48 0.96 -19.33
N ASP A 12 14.30 0.51 -18.38
CA ASP A 12 15.74 0.83 -18.32
C ASP A 12 16.51 0.36 -19.57
N GLN A 13 16.07 -0.72 -20.20
CA GLN A 13 16.64 -1.20 -21.47
C GLN A 13 16.21 -0.35 -22.68
N ASN A 14 15.00 0.22 -22.67
CA ASN A 14 14.43 0.93 -23.81
C ASN A 14 14.73 2.44 -23.81
N VAL A 15 14.94 3.04 -22.63
CA VAL A 15 15.27 4.47 -22.49
C VAL A 15 16.56 4.84 -23.26
N PRO A 16 17.70 4.14 -23.12
CA PRO A 16 18.94 4.48 -23.83
C PRO A 16 18.84 4.31 -25.35
N LEU A 17 17.91 3.46 -25.82
CA LEU A 17 17.67 3.20 -27.24
C LEU A 17 16.78 4.26 -27.90
N GLY A 18 16.21 5.19 -27.12
CA GLY A 18 15.27 6.19 -27.62
C GLY A 18 13.93 5.59 -28.08
N ASN A 19 13.58 4.39 -27.59
CA ASN A 19 12.34 3.71 -27.96
C ASN A 19 11.14 4.26 -27.16
N ILE A 20 10.82 5.53 -27.38
CA ILE A 20 9.84 6.28 -26.57
C ILE A 20 8.46 5.63 -26.57
N GLY A 21 7.98 5.13 -27.72
CA GLY A 21 6.67 4.47 -27.81
C GLY A 21 6.58 3.28 -26.86
N LYS A 22 7.62 2.43 -26.84
CA LYS A 22 7.68 1.28 -25.94
C LYS A 22 7.78 1.69 -24.48
N VAL A 23 8.54 2.75 -24.16
CA VAL A 23 8.62 3.29 -22.79
C VAL A 23 7.25 3.78 -22.33
N MET A 24 6.48 4.46 -23.17
CA MET A 24 5.12 4.90 -22.84
C MET A 24 4.19 3.72 -22.53
N ASP A 25 4.21 2.67 -23.37
CA ASP A 25 3.40 1.46 -23.13
C ASP A 25 3.74 0.81 -21.77
N LEU A 26 5.03 0.77 -21.40
CA LEU A 26 5.48 0.18 -20.13
C LEU A 26 5.09 1.04 -18.92
N VAL A 27 5.21 2.36 -19.02
CA VAL A 27 4.77 3.29 -17.97
C VAL A 27 3.26 3.20 -17.78
N ASP A 28 2.48 3.06 -18.85
CA ASP A 28 1.03 2.85 -18.77
C ASP A 28 0.69 1.52 -18.08
N GLU A 29 1.40 0.43 -18.38
CA GLU A 29 1.21 -0.85 -17.69
C GLU A 29 1.56 -0.76 -16.19
N HIS A 30 2.65 -0.08 -15.86
CA HIS A 30 3.04 0.18 -14.47
C HIS A 30 1.94 0.98 -13.74
N GLY A 31 1.48 2.09 -14.33
CA GLY A 31 0.43 2.93 -13.78
C GLY A 31 -0.88 2.16 -13.57
N ASN A 32 -1.31 1.39 -14.57
CA ASN A 32 -2.51 0.56 -14.48
C ASN A 32 -2.43 -0.49 -13.36
N THR A 33 -1.22 -1.00 -13.07
CA THR A 33 -1.01 -1.95 -11.97
C THR A 33 -1.17 -1.28 -10.61
N MET A 34 -0.64 -0.06 -10.46
CA MET A 34 -0.81 0.75 -9.25
C MET A 34 -2.28 1.17 -9.03
N ASP A 35 -2.98 1.58 -10.08
CA ASP A 35 -4.40 1.95 -10.02
C ASP A 35 -5.26 0.78 -9.55
N GLN A 36 -4.96 -0.44 -10.02
CA GLN A 36 -5.65 -1.64 -9.55
C GLN A 36 -5.48 -1.91 -8.06
N MET A 37 -4.30 -1.59 -7.49
CA MET A 37 -4.08 -1.69 -6.05
C MET A 37 -4.90 -0.65 -5.30
N PHE A 38 -4.95 0.60 -5.78
CA PHE A 38 -5.81 1.62 -5.18
C PHE A 38 -7.28 1.21 -5.19
N TYR A 39 -7.78 0.65 -6.29
CA TYR A 39 -9.16 0.15 -6.34
C TYR A 39 -9.40 -0.99 -5.35
N ALA A 40 -8.51 -1.99 -5.31
CA ALA A 40 -8.63 -3.10 -4.36
C ALA A 40 -8.63 -2.62 -2.90
N ILE A 41 -7.78 -1.64 -2.57
CA ILE A 41 -7.76 -1.00 -1.25
C ILE A 41 -9.07 -0.26 -0.97
N CYS A 42 -9.54 0.57 -1.89
CA CYS A 42 -10.79 1.31 -1.73
C CYS A 42 -12.00 0.38 -1.52
N ASP A 43 -12.00 -0.77 -2.17
CA ASP A 43 -13.05 -1.79 -2.07
C ASP A 43 -12.89 -2.68 -0.82
N GLY A 44 -11.70 -2.70 -0.20
CA GLY A 44 -11.39 -3.59 0.93
C GLY A 44 -11.13 -5.04 0.52
N ASP A 45 -10.79 -5.27 -0.74
CA ASP A 45 -10.58 -6.59 -1.34
C ASP A 45 -9.17 -7.13 -1.02
N LEU A 46 -9.06 -7.79 0.15
CA LEU A 46 -7.79 -8.37 0.64
C LEU A 46 -7.24 -9.46 -0.27
N ASP A 47 -8.09 -10.22 -0.95
CA ASP A 47 -7.65 -11.31 -1.85
C ASP A 47 -6.98 -10.70 -3.09
N ARG A 48 -7.60 -9.69 -3.69
CA ARG A 48 -7.02 -8.98 -4.83
C ARG A 48 -5.77 -8.19 -4.46
N ILE A 49 -5.74 -7.59 -3.27
CA ILE A 49 -4.53 -6.95 -2.73
C ILE A 49 -3.39 -7.98 -2.66
N TYR A 50 -3.64 -9.17 -2.10
CA TYR A 50 -2.63 -10.21 -1.98
C TYR A 50 -2.06 -10.64 -3.34
N ASP A 51 -2.91 -10.78 -4.36
CA ASP A 51 -2.49 -11.09 -5.73
C ASP A 51 -1.62 -9.99 -6.34
N LEU A 52 -1.96 -8.72 -6.09
CA LEU A 52 -1.20 -7.56 -6.60
C LEU A 52 0.13 -7.37 -5.87
N GLU A 53 0.22 -7.71 -4.58
CA GLU A 53 1.50 -7.71 -3.85
C GLU A 53 2.50 -8.72 -4.44
N GLN A 54 2.04 -9.82 -5.06
CA GLN A 54 2.93 -10.76 -5.78
C GLN A 54 3.64 -10.12 -6.98
N LEU A 55 3.14 -8.96 -7.46
CA LEU A 55 3.77 -8.19 -8.52
C LEU A 55 4.87 -7.24 -8.00
N GLY A 56 5.13 -7.24 -6.69
CA GLY A 56 6.15 -6.41 -6.06
C GLY A 56 5.63 -5.09 -5.48
N ILE A 57 4.31 -4.93 -5.35
CA ILE A 57 3.72 -3.75 -4.71
C ILE A 57 3.83 -3.88 -3.19
N ASP A 58 4.35 -2.85 -2.53
CA ASP A 58 4.36 -2.74 -1.07
C ASP A 58 3.09 -2.04 -0.57
N ILE A 59 2.17 -2.80 0.01
CA ILE A 59 0.91 -2.26 0.56
C ILE A 59 1.12 -1.30 1.74
N THR A 60 2.30 -1.27 2.35
CA THR A 60 2.62 -0.40 3.48
C THR A 60 3.10 0.99 3.07
N ASP A 61 3.24 1.25 1.75
CA ASP A 61 3.53 2.58 1.22
C ASP A 61 2.50 3.62 1.71
N GLU A 62 2.98 4.82 2.05
CA GLU A 62 2.15 5.87 2.65
C GLU A 62 0.92 6.18 1.78
N SER A 63 1.04 6.17 0.45
CA SER A 63 -0.06 6.46 -0.45
C SER A 63 -1.22 5.46 -0.32
N PHE A 64 -0.90 4.17 -0.16
CA PHE A 64 -1.87 3.10 0.05
C PHE A 64 -2.48 3.12 1.45
N VAL A 65 -1.70 3.48 2.47
CA VAL A 65 -2.21 3.68 3.83
C VAL A 65 -3.21 4.83 3.86
N VAL A 66 -2.89 5.96 3.20
CA VAL A 66 -3.80 7.10 3.07
C VAL A 66 -5.08 6.69 2.37
N ALA A 67 -5.00 5.90 1.29
CA ALA A 67 -6.17 5.38 0.58
C ALA A 67 -7.04 4.49 1.48
N ALA A 68 -6.45 3.55 2.21
CA ALA A 68 -7.17 2.67 3.13
C ALA A 68 -7.88 3.47 4.24
N VAL A 69 -7.18 4.45 4.82
CA VAL A 69 -7.74 5.33 5.86
C VAL A 69 -8.89 6.16 5.31
N ARG A 70 -8.72 6.84 4.17
CA ARG A 70 -9.75 7.68 3.56
C ARG A 70 -11.05 6.93 3.27
N ASN A 71 -10.93 5.65 2.93
CA ASN A 71 -12.07 4.79 2.61
C ASN A 71 -12.59 3.97 3.80
N ASP A 72 -12.13 4.23 5.04
CA ASP A 72 -12.55 3.53 6.26
C ASP A 72 -12.30 2.00 6.22
N GLN A 73 -11.25 1.58 5.51
CA GLN A 73 -10.93 0.17 5.27
C GLN A 73 -10.09 -0.41 6.41
N LEU A 74 -10.73 -0.60 7.57
CA LEU A 74 -10.06 -1.04 8.80
C LEU A 74 -9.36 -2.40 8.66
N MET A 75 -9.90 -3.33 7.88
CA MET A 75 -9.28 -4.64 7.67
C MET A 75 -8.00 -4.56 6.84
N VAL A 76 -7.99 -3.70 5.82
CA VAL A 76 -6.77 -3.39 5.04
C VAL A 76 -5.73 -2.74 5.94
N VAL A 77 -6.12 -1.73 6.72
CA VAL A 77 -5.21 -1.06 7.68
C VAL A 77 -4.64 -2.04 8.71
N ALA A 78 -5.47 -2.95 9.24
CA ALA A 78 -5.00 -3.95 10.18
C ALA A 78 -4.00 -4.92 9.54
N ASP A 79 -4.20 -5.29 8.27
CA ASP A 79 -3.24 -6.09 7.52
C ASP A 79 -1.92 -5.35 7.28
N GLN A 80 -1.98 -4.08 6.86
CA GLN A 80 -0.79 -3.21 6.72
C GLN A 80 0.01 -3.13 8.02
N VAL A 81 -0.64 -2.97 9.18
CA VAL A 81 0.04 -2.97 10.49
C VAL A 81 0.69 -4.31 10.81
N ARG A 82 0.04 -5.44 10.52
CA ARG A 82 0.64 -6.77 10.72
C ARG A 82 1.88 -6.99 9.85
N ARG A 83 1.94 -6.31 8.69
CA ARG A 83 3.04 -6.37 7.74
C ARG A 83 4.15 -5.36 8.00
N GLY A 84 4.07 -4.58 9.08
CA GLY A 84 5.14 -3.69 9.53
C GLY A 84 4.88 -2.22 9.27
N LEU A 85 3.67 -1.80 8.90
CA LEU A 85 3.30 -0.39 8.87
C LEU A 85 3.61 0.27 10.22
N ASN A 86 4.28 1.42 10.17
CA ASN A 86 4.53 2.25 11.33
C ASN A 86 3.20 2.77 11.91
N VAL A 87 2.84 2.30 13.10
CA VAL A 87 1.59 2.67 13.77
C VAL A 87 1.55 4.15 14.16
N ASP A 88 2.69 4.81 14.38
CA ASP A 88 2.72 6.26 14.63
C ASP A 88 2.37 7.07 13.39
N LEU A 89 2.84 6.62 12.22
CA LEU A 89 2.43 7.20 10.94
C LEU A 89 0.92 7.00 10.73
N LEU A 90 0.40 5.80 11.00
CA LEU A 90 -1.03 5.52 10.89
C LEU A 90 -1.88 6.42 11.78
N ILE A 91 -1.46 6.64 13.04
CA ILE A 91 -2.16 7.55 13.97
C ILE A 91 -2.20 8.97 13.40
N ALA A 92 -1.06 9.48 12.90
CA ALA A 92 -0.98 10.82 12.33
C ALA A 92 -1.85 10.97 11.07
N ILE A 93 -1.86 9.97 10.19
CA ILE A 93 -2.71 9.95 8.99
C ILE A 93 -4.19 9.89 9.39
N ALA A 94 -4.58 8.99 10.29
CA ALA A 94 -5.97 8.85 10.71
C ALA A 94 -6.52 10.11 11.40
N GLU A 95 -5.68 10.81 12.16
CA GLU A 95 -6.02 12.11 12.75
C GLU A 95 -6.21 13.19 11.68
N ARG A 96 -5.25 13.30 10.74
CA ARG A 96 -5.30 14.25 9.61
C ARG A 96 -6.54 14.06 8.74
N GLU A 97 -6.89 12.82 8.45
CA GLU A 97 -8.04 12.46 7.61
C GLU A 97 -9.37 12.42 8.39
N GLY A 98 -9.34 12.69 9.71
CA GLY A 98 -10.54 12.74 10.57
C GLY A 98 -11.22 11.38 10.80
N LYS A 99 -10.49 10.27 10.64
CA LYS A 99 -11.02 8.90 10.68
C LYS A 99 -10.94 8.32 12.09
N GLN A 100 -11.94 8.67 12.91
CA GLN A 100 -11.96 8.36 14.34
C GLN A 100 -11.92 6.86 14.66
N LEU A 101 -12.59 6.00 13.87
CA LEU A 101 -12.59 4.56 14.10
C LEU A 101 -11.16 3.99 14.00
N ILE A 102 -10.48 4.29 12.90
CA ILE A 102 -9.12 3.82 12.63
C ILE A 102 -8.13 4.45 13.61
N TRP A 103 -8.27 5.74 13.92
CA TRP A 103 -7.42 6.42 14.91
C TRP A 103 -7.51 5.76 16.30
N ASN A 104 -8.73 5.47 16.77
CA ASN A 104 -8.94 4.78 18.04
C ASN A 104 -8.35 3.37 18.01
N TRP A 105 -8.60 2.63 16.92
CA TRP A 105 -8.06 1.29 16.76
C TRP A 105 -6.52 1.28 16.80
N ALA A 106 -5.86 2.20 16.09
CA ALA A 106 -4.39 2.30 16.05
C ALA A 106 -3.80 2.63 17.43
N LYS A 107 -4.43 3.53 18.20
CA LYS A 107 -4.03 3.83 19.58
C LYS A 107 -4.20 2.63 20.51
N CYS A 108 -5.29 1.89 20.36
CA CYS A 108 -5.51 0.65 21.11
C CYS A 108 -4.43 -0.39 20.78
N TRP A 109 -4.15 -0.61 19.49
CA TRP A 109 -3.09 -1.51 19.04
C TRP A 109 -1.74 -1.16 19.66
N LYS A 110 -1.31 0.10 19.53
CA LYS A 110 -0.04 0.58 20.11
C LYS A 110 0.05 0.35 21.62
N SER A 111 -1.06 0.59 22.33
CA SER A 111 -1.12 0.40 23.78
C SER A 111 -1.02 -1.07 24.19
N VAL A 112 -1.59 -1.99 23.39
CA VAL A 112 -1.48 -3.43 23.61
C VAL A 112 -0.06 -3.91 23.35
N GLU A 113 0.56 -3.49 22.24
CA GLU A 113 1.93 -3.87 21.90
C GLU A 113 2.95 -3.40 22.93
N ALA A 114 2.84 -2.17 23.43
CA ALA A 114 3.69 -1.67 24.50
C ALA A 114 3.57 -2.49 25.80
N ARG A 115 2.37 -3.03 26.10
CA ARG A 115 2.15 -3.91 27.26
C ARG A 115 2.70 -5.31 27.06
N ASN A 116 2.68 -5.81 25.83
CA ASN A 116 3.25 -7.11 25.50
C ASN A 116 4.78 -7.06 25.58
N ALA A 117 5.38 -5.99 25.05
CA ALA A 117 6.83 -5.77 25.09
C ALA A 117 7.39 -5.62 26.51
N SER A 118 6.61 -5.08 27.46
CA SER A 118 7.05 -4.95 28.86
C SER A 118 6.92 -6.23 29.70
N ARG A 119 6.31 -7.28 29.14
CA ARG A 119 6.12 -8.59 29.78
C ARG A 119 7.07 -9.68 29.25
N ALA A 120 7.74 -9.43 28.14
CA ALA A 120 8.76 -10.31 27.56
C ALA A 120 10.14 -10.04 28.20
#